data_AF-A0A7K8NMD1-F1
#
_entry.id   AF-A0A7K8NMD1-F1
#
_cell.length_a   1.000
_cell.length_b   1.000
_cell.length_c   1.000
_cell.angle_alpha   90.00
_cell.angle_beta   90.00
_cell.angle_gamma   90.00
#
_symmetry.space_group_name_H-M   'P 1'
#
loop_
_entity.id
_entity.type
_entity.pdbx_description
1 polymer ?
#
loop_
_entity_poly.entity_id
_entity_poly.type
_entity_poly.pdbx_seq_one_letter_code
_entity_poly.pdbx_strand_id
1 'polypeptide(L)'
;YHRRLFENALKCHSGEQVSGLLLLYSSCVLHVIESCIGTIHLMIQDLASLQNQGHNALLQEIKVLVVSHNIPTRLFPDWYVTTVTPPVTYLQDATQSQSTVEVVTECLTLLFKLAAYVPKMLEDDSDDLTNNLHTLAPELLIPAETINYLCNIEECASPEEFLKMYLNPLQPAMDSGTLPTVLGTKV
;
A
#
# COMPACT_ATOMS: atom_id res chain seq x y z
N TYR A 1 -6.21 -3.47 15.53
CA TYR A 1 -5.60 -4.45 14.61
C TYR A 1 -4.08 -4.23 14.48
N HIS A 2 -3.61 -3.20 13.75
CA HIS A 2 -2.17 -2.94 13.48
C HIS A 2 -1.28 -2.91 14.73
N ARG A 3 -1.73 -2.32 15.86
CA ARG A 3 -0.97 -2.34 17.12
C ARG A 3 -0.57 -3.76 17.56
N ARG A 4 -1.52 -4.70 17.54
CA ARG A 4 -1.28 -6.11 17.91
C ARG A 4 -0.37 -6.81 16.90
N LEU A 5 -0.51 -6.48 15.62
CA LEU A 5 0.35 -7.00 14.54
C LEU A 5 1.81 -6.59 14.77
N PHE A 6 2.06 -5.32 15.09
CA PHE A 6 3.41 -4.80 15.33
C PHE A 6 4.02 -5.36 16.61
N GLU A 7 3.24 -5.47 17.69
CA GLU A 7 3.67 -6.15 18.92
C GLU A 7 4.06 -7.61 18.67
N ASN A 8 3.40 -8.30 17.73
CA ASN A 8 3.76 -9.67 17.36
C ASN A 8 5.00 -9.71 16.45
N ALA A 9 5.13 -8.78 15.51
CA ALA A 9 6.30 -8.66 14.64
C ALA A 9 7.58 -8.42 15.44
N LEU A 10 7.52 -7.53 16.45
CA LEU A 10 8.62 -7.24 17.38
C LEU A 10 9.11 -8.47 18.15
N LYS A 11 8.24 -9.47 18.37
CA LYS A 11 8.58 -10.72 19.05
C LYS A 11 9.25 -11.75 18.14
N CYS A 12 9.03 -11.68 16.83
CA CYS A 12 9.53 -12.67 15.87
C CYS A 12 10.92 -12.34 15.32
N HIS A 13 11.27 -11.07 15.09
CA HIS A 13 12.53 -10.71 14.46
C HIS A 13 13.16 -9.45 15.09
N SER A 14 14.25 -9.65 15.83
CA SER A 14 15.30 -8.68 16.21
C SER A 14 14.93 -7.29 16.77
N GLY A 15 13.66 -7.04 17.14
CA GLY A 15 13.24 -5.71 17.57
C GLY A 15 13.30 -4.66 16.46
N GLU A 16 13.27 -5.08 15.19
CA GLU A 16 13.25 -4.12 14.08
C GLU A 16 11.90 -3.41 14.03
N GLN A 17 11.95 -2.07 14.01
CA GLN A 17 10.76 -1.24 13.97
C GLN A 17 10.06 -1.38 12.61
N VAL A 18 8.73 -1.53 12.67
CA VAL A 18 7.87 -1.40 11.51
C VAL A 18 7.57 0.08 11.34
N SER A 19 7.82 0.61 10.14
CA SER A 19 7.43 1.96 9.76
C SER A 19 6.51 1.91 8.54
N GLY A 20 5.86 3.03 8.22
CA GLY A 20 4.96 3.10 7.09
C GLY A 20 3.82 4.08 7.28
N LEU A 21 2.78 3.90 6.47
CA LEU A 21 1.64 4.79 6.38
C LEU A 21 0.34 4.01 6.19
N LEU A 22 -0.68 4.36 6.96
CA LEU A 22 -2.03 3.87 6.82
C LEU A 22 -2.98 5.03 6.50
N LEU A 23 -3.51 5.04 5.28
CA LEU A 23 -4.53 5.99 4.85
C LEU A 23 -5.91 5.33 4.94
N LEU A 24 -6.78 5.92 5.74
CA LEU A 24 -8.15 5.45 5.94
C LEU A 24 -9.10 6.29 5.07
N TYR A 25 -9.54 5.71 3.96
CA TYR A 25 -10.61 6.28 3.14
C TYR A 25 -11.97 5.78 3.62
N SER A 26 -13.04 6.45 3.23
CA SER A 26 -14.41 6.02 3.56
C SER A 26 -14.78 4.66 2.96
N SER A 27 -14.21 4.31 1.81
CA SER A 27 -14.50 3.08 1.06
C SER A 27 -13.41 2.00 1.15
N CYS A 28 -12.18 2.35 1.52
CA CYS A 28 -11.07 1.40 1.55
C CYS A 28 -9.93 1.85 2.48
N VAL A 29 -8.92 0.99 2.61
CA VAL A 29 -7.71 1.26 3.39
C VAL A 29 -6.50 1.07 2.49
N LEU A 30 -5.66 2.11 2.37
CA LEU A 30 -4.37 2.01 1.69
C LEU A 30 -3.27 1.84 2.73
N HIS A 31 -2.46 0.80 2.54
CA HIS A 31 -1.51 0.32 3.55
C HIS A 31 -0.11 0.24 2.94
N VAL A 32 0.81 1.06 3.44
CA VAL A 32 2.24 1.04 3.09
C VAL A 32 3.03 0.57 4.30
N ILE A 33 3.86 -0.45 4.11
CA ILE A 33 4.64 -1.09 5.19
C ILE A 33 6.10 -1.16 4.78
N GLU A 34 6.99 -0.78 5.69
CA GLU A 34 8.43 -0.90 5.56
C GLU A 34 9.01 -1.69 6.73
N SER A 35 9.62 -2.83 6.43
CA SER A 35 10.28 -3.69 7.41
C SER A 35 11.19 -4.69 6.69
N CYS A 36 11.95 -5.51 7.44
CA CYS A 36 12.55 -6.70 6.85
C CYS A 36 11.50 -7.65 6.24
N ILE A 37 11.98 -8.44 5.29
CA ILE A 37 11.17 -9.38 4.52
C ILE A 37 10.44 -10.42 5.40
N GLY A 38 11.06 -10.86 6.51
CA GLY A 38 10.44 -11.80 7.44
C GLY A 38 9.19 -11.23 8.11
N THR A 39 9.26 -9.97 8.54
CA THR A 39 8.10 -9.26 9.11
C THR A 39 7.04 -8.99 8.04
N ILE A 40 7.41 -8.54 6.85
CA ILE A 40 6.46 -8.34 5.74
C ILE A 40 5.73 -9.66 5.43
N HIS A 41 6.45 -10.78 5.38
CA HIS A 41 5.86 -12.09 5.14
C HIS A 41 4.83 -12.46 6.21
N LEU A 42 5.15 -12.28 7.49
CA LEU A 42 4.20 -12.51 8.59
C LEU A 42 2.96 -11.61 8.49
N MET A 43 3.13 -10.36 8.09
CA MET A 43 2.01 -9.43 7.91
C MET A 43 1.09 -9.85 6.77
N ILE A 44 1.66 -10.26 5.63
CA ILE A 44 0.86 -10.75 4.50
C ILE A 44 0.14 -12.05 4.88
N GLN A 45 0.77 -12.94 5.65
CA GLN A 45 0.11 -14.14 6.21
C GLN A 45 -1.07 -13.80 7.13
N ASP A 46 -0.93 -12.80 8.00
CA ASP A 46 -2.02 -12.35 8.87
C ASP A 46 -3.16 -11.72 8.05
N LEU A 47 -2.84 -10.92 7.03
CA LEU A 47 -3.82 -10.35 6.11
C LEU A 47 -4.58 -11.44 5.33
N ALA A 48 -3.88 -12.47 4.84
CA ALA A 48 -4.52 -13.63 4.22
C ALA A 48 -5.48 -14.33 5.19
N SER A 49 -5.04 -14.53 6.44
CA SER A 49 -5.84 -15.16 7.49
C SER A 49 -7.09 -14.35 7.84
N LEU A 50 -7.01 -13.02 7.84
CA LEU A 50 -8.16 -12.14 8.05
C LEU A 50 -9.16 -12.21 6.91
N GLN A 51 -8.68 -12.12 5.67
CA GLN A 51 -9.54 -12.22 4.50
C GLN A 51 -10.29 -13.57 4.47
N ASN A 52 -9.66 -14.64 4.96
CA ASN A 52 -10.26 -15.97 5.05
C ASN A 52 -11.31 -16.14 6.15
N GLN A 53 -11.57 -15.12 6.98
CA GLN A 53 -12.66 -15.14 7.97
C GLN A 53 -14.05 -15.02 7.31
N GLY A 54 -14.11 -14.90 5.98
CA GLY A 54 -15.32 -14.85 5.19
C GLY A 54 -16.03 -13.50 5.30
N HIS A 55 -17.36 -13.49 5.19
CA HIS A 55 -18.17 -12.26 5.16
C HIS A 55 -18.08 -11.40 6.43
N ASN A 56 -17.58 -11.94 7.55
CA ASN A 56 -17.39 -11.22 8.81
C ASN A 56 -15.96 -10.66 8.97
N ALA A 57 -15.10 -10.83 7.96
CA ALA A 57 -13.75 -10.30 8.00
C ALA A 57 -13.77 -8.77 8.11
N LEU A 58 -12.85 -8.23 8.94
CA LEU A 58 -12.67 -6.78 9.11
C LEU A 58 -12.26 -6.10 7.80
N LEU A 59 -11.44 -6.80 7.01
CA LEU A 59 -10.96 -6.35 5.71
C LEU A 59 -11.30 -7.44 4.69
N GLN A 60 -11.91 -7.03 3.60
CA GLN A 60 -12.28 -7.88 2.47
C GLN A 60 -11.57 -7.38 1.22
N GLU A 61 -11.44 -8.26 0.22
CA GLU A 61 -10.87 -7.91 -1.09
C GLU A 61 -9.49 -7.24 -0.99
N ILE A 62 -8.64 -7.75 -0.10
CA ILE A 62 -7.29 -7.19 0.10
C ILE A 62 -6.47 -7.44 -1.17
N LYS A 63 -5.82 -6.38 -1.66
CA LYS A 63 -5.00 -6.41 -2.88
C LYS A 63 -3.58 -5.98 -2.58
N VAL A 64 -2.62 -6.77 -3.05
CA VAL A 64 -1.20 -6.45 -3.00
C VAL A 64 -0.83 -5.67 -4.26
N LEU A 65 -0.70 -4.36 -4.11
CA LEU A 65 -0.43 -3.47 -5.23
C LEU A 65 1.01 -3.59 -5.74
N VAL A 66 1.98 -3.44 -4.84
CA VAL A 66 3.42 -3.51 -5.13
C VAL A 66 4.15 -4.04 -3.90
N VAL A 67 5.18 -4.86 -4.13
CA VAL A 67 6.17 -5.23 -3.11
C VAL A 67 7.56 -4.96 -3.67
N SER A 68 8.30 -4.08 -2.99
CA SER A 68 9.68 -3.76 -3.33
C SER A 68 10.64 -4.36 -2.32
N HIS A 69 11.85 -4.71 -2.77
CA HIS A 69 12.91 -5.27 -1.95
C HIS A 69 14.15 -4.37 -2.04
N ASN A 70 15.05 -4.48 -1.05
CA ASN A 70 16.33 -3.74 -1.01
C ASN A 70 16.18 -2.22 -1.14
N ILE A 71 15.17 -1.63 -0.48
CA ILE A 71 15.06 -0.18 -0.41
C ILE A 71 16.26 0.40 0.35
N PRO A 72 16.94 1.44 -0.18
CA PRO A 72 18.19 1.94 0.40
C PRO A 72 17.97 2.67 1.73
N THR A 73 16.81 3.33 1.88
CA THR A 73 16.39 4.03 3.10
C THR A 73 14.89 3.89 3.30
N ARG A 74 14.43 3.95 4.55
CA ARG A 74 13.01 4.02 4.87
C ARG A 74 12.42 5.34 4.36
N LEU A 75 11.27 5.27 3.70
CA LEU A 75 10.50 6.40 3.23
C LEU A 75 9.77 7.08 4.40
N PHE A 76 9.29 6.28 5.34
CA PHE A 76 8.63 6.73 6.56
C PHE A 76 9.52 6.42 7.76
N PRO A 77 9.96 7.43 8.53
CA PRO A 77 10.82 7.18 9.69
C PRO A 77 10.08 6.51 10.86
N ASP A 78 8.74 6.62 10.91
CA ASP A 78 7.90 5.94 11.90
C ASP A 78 6.59 5.45 11.25
N TRP A 79 5.66 4.96 12.06
CA TRP A 79 4.33 4.53 11.67
C TRP A 79 3.31 5.67 11.74
N TYR A 80 2.70 6.00 10.60
CA TYR A 80 1.72 7.08 10.48
C TYR A 80 0.32 6.57 10.16
N VAL A 81 -0.70 7.19 10.75
CA VAL A 81 -2.11 6.89 10.47
C VAL A 81 -2.85 8.20 10.26
N THR A 82 -3.63 8.28 9.18
CA THR A 82 -4.47 9.46 8.91
C THR A 82 -5.76 9.06 8.20
N THR A 83 -6.83 9.80 8.49
CA THR A 83 -8.11 9.65 7.80
C THR A 83 -8.17 10.62 6.62
N VAL A 84 -8.44 10.10 5.43
CA VAL A 84 -8.41 10.88 4.20
C VAL A 84 -9.80 10.98 3.61
N THR A 85 -10.31 12.21 3.52
CA THR A 85 -11.37 12.56 2.57
C THR A 85 -10.72 12.85 1.22
N PRO A 86 -10.95 12.00 0.20
CA PRO A 86 -10.32 12.21 -1.09
C PRO A 86 -10.88 13.51 -1.72
N PRO A 87 -10.04 14.33 -2.37
CA PRO A 87 -10.53 15.46 -3.13
C PRO A 87 -11.41 14.93 -4.26
N VAL A 88 -12.61 15.49 -4.42
CA VAL A 88 -13.47 15.21 -5.57
C VAL A 88 -12.91 16.02 -6.73
N THR A 89 -12.03 15.41 -7.51
CA THR A 89 -11.61 15.95 -8.79
C THR A 89 -12.71 15.69 -9.80
N TYR A 90 -13.58 16.69 -10.00
CA TYR A 90 -14.42 16.74 -11.19
C TYR A 90 -13.50 16.87 -12.41
N LEU A 91 -12.95 15.76 -12.90
CA LEU A 91 -12.32 15.74 -14.21
C LEU A 91 -13.43 15.95 -15.24
N GLN A 92 -13.58 17.22 -15.64
CA GLN A 92 -14.06 17.60 -16.95
C GLN A 92 -13.23 16.84 -17.99
N ASP A 93 -13.91 16.05 -18.82
CA ASP A 93 -13.46 15.61 -20.13
C ASP A 93 -11.99 15.18 -20.25
N ALA A 94 -11.68 13.96 -19.80
CA ALA A 94 -10.55 13.21 -20.33
C ALA A 94 -11.07 11.86 -20.84
N THR A 95 -11.41 11.84 -22.12
CA THR A 95 -11.72 10.68 -22.97
C THR A 95 -10.51 9.75 -23.16
N GLN A 96 -9.77 9.42 -22.10
CA GLN A 96 -8.66 8.48 -22.15
C GLN A 96 -8.84 7.40 -21.09
N SER A 97 -9.09 6.17 -21.57
CA SER A 97 -8.96 4.96 -20.77
C SER A 97 -7.52 4.85 -20.27
N GLN A 98 -7.24 5.39 -19.08
CA GLN A 98 -5.95 5.21 -18.41
C GLN A 98 -5.74 3.71 -18.18
N SER A 99 -4.54 3.22 -18.50
CA SER A 99 -4.15 1.84 -18.23
C SER A 99 -3.91 1.61 -16.74
N THR A 100 -4.06 0.37 -16.27
CA THR A 100 -3.78 0.00 -14.88
C THR A 100 -2.41 0.47 -14.42
N VAL A 101 -1.39 0.33 -15.28
CA VAL A 101 -0.01 0.73 -14.98
C VAL A 101 0.10 2.24 -14.71
N GLU A 102 -0.61 3.07 -15.48
CA GLU A 102 -0.61 4.52 -15.28
C GLU A 102 -1.26 4.91 -13.96
N VAL A 103 -2.41 4.32 -13.63
CA VAL A 103 -3.12 4.58 -12.38
C VAL A 103 -2.30 4.15 -11.16
N VAL A 104 -1.65 2.97 -11.23
CA VAL A 104 -0.74 2.50 -10.18
C VAL A 104 0.47 3.43 -10.05
N THR A 105 1.06 3.86 -11.17
CA THR A 105 2.22 4.76 -11.18
C THR A 105 1.88 6.11 -10.56
N GLU A 106 0.71 6.67 -10.88
CA GLU A 106 0.22 7.92 -10.30
C GLU A 106 0.01 7.79 -8.79
N CYS A 107 -0.64 6.72 -8.34
CA CYS A 107 -0.83 6.41 -6.92
C CYS A 107 0.51 6.31 -6.17
N LEU A 108 1.47 5.54 -6.71
CA LEU A 108 2.80 5.41 -6.12
C LEU A 108 3.53 6.76 -6.10
N THR A 109 3.42 7.57 -7.16
CA THR A 109 4.04 8.90 -7.23
C THR A 109 3.50 9.81 -6.12
N LEU A 110 2.19 9.80 -5.87
CA LEU A 110 1.59 10.55 -4.77
C LEU A 110 2.06 10.02 -3.40
N LEU A 111 2.13 8.70 -3.22
CA LEU A 111 2.68 8.10 -1.99
C LEU A 111 4.13 8.51 -1.72
N PHE A 112 4.98 8.56 -2.75
CA PHE A 112 6.36 9.03 -2.60
C PHE A 112 6.43 10.52 -2.23
N LYS A 113 5.57 11.35 -2.82
CA LYS A 113 5.49 12.77 -2.43
C LYS A 113 4.99 12.93 -0.99
N LEU A 114 4.02 12.14 -0.56
CA LEU A 114 3.55 12.08 0.82
C LEU A 114 4.68 11.69 1.77
N ALA A 115 5.45 10.65 1.44
CA ALA A 115 6.59 10.23 2.27
C ALA A 115 7.63 11.34 2.46
N ALA A 116 7.86 12.18 1.45
CA ALA A 116 8.75 13.32 1.56
C ALA A 116 8.15 14.52 2.34
N TYR A 117 6.83 14.56 2.51
CA TYR A 117 6.10 15.65 3.12
C TYR A 117 5.78 15.39 4.61
N VAL A 118 5.31 14.17 4.94
CA VAL A 118 4.88 13.77 6.29
C VAL A 118 5.94 14.05 7.36
N PRO A 119 7.23 13.70 7.19
CA PRO A 119 8.25 13.98 8.22
C PRO A 119 8.45 15.47 8.45
N LYS A 120 8.46 16.29 7.40
CA LYS A 120 8.66 17.74 7.48
C LYS A 120 7.53 18.43 8.24
N MET A 121 6.34 17.88 8.14
CA MET A 121 5.14 18.42 8.77
C MET A 121 5.11 18.20 10.28
N LEU A 122 5.69 17.08 10.74
CA LEU A 122 5.76 16.73 12.15
C LEU A 122 6.92 17.43 12.88
N GLU A 123 7.89 17.99 12.14
CA GLU A 123 8.92 18.87 12.70
C GLU A 123 8.35 20.23 13.14
N ASP A 124 7.16 20.62 12.66
CA ASP A 124 6.56 21.95 12.87
C ASP A 124 5.53 22.00 14.02
N ASP A 125 5.63 21.07 14.99
CA ASP A 125 4.81 20.97 16.23
C ASP A 125 3.28 21.01 16.04
N SER A 126 2.78 20.64 14.85
CA SER A 126 1.34 20.53 14.59
C SER A 126 0.90 19.07 14.71
N ASP A 127 0.34 18.75 15.89
CA ASP A 127 -0.06 17.40 16.33
C ASP A 127 -1.12 16.69 15.45
N ASP A 128 -1.58 17.30 14.36
CA ASP A 128 -2.66 16.75 13.54
C ASP A 128 -2.28 16.60 12.07
N LEU A 129 -1.60 15.50 11.76
CA LEU A 129 -1.31 15.05 10.40
C LEU A 129 -2.56 15.01 9.50
N THR A 130 -3.73 14.72 10.05
CA THR A 130 -4.97 14.63 9.28
C THR A 130 -5.41 16.01 8.80
N ASN A 131 -5.64 16.94 9.72
CA ASN A 131 -6.10 18.28 9.38
C ASN A 131 -5.14 18.98 8.41
N ASN A 132 -3.87 18.88 8.74
CA ASN A 132 -2.79 19.42 7.96
C ASN A 132 -2.70 18.90 6.52
N LEU A 133 -2.89 17.60 6.31
CA LEU A 133 -2.85 17.02 4.96
C LEU A 133 -4.02 17.53 4.10
N HIS A 134 -5.20 17.73 4.70
CA HIS A 134 -6.36 18.30 4.02
C HIS A 134 -6.22 19.81 3.73
N THR A 135 -5.54 20.56 4.61
CA THR A 135 -5.45 22.01 4.50
C THR A 135 -4.22 22.50 3.76
N LEU A 136 -3.07 21.86 3.96
CA LEU A 136 -1.77 22.36 3.50
C LEU A 136 -1.24 21.65 2.27
N ALA A 137 -1.69 20.42 1.98
CA ALA A 137 -1.24 19.65 0.84
C ALA A 137 -2.34 18.75 0.23
N PRO A 138 -3.52 19.29 -0.09
CA PRO A 138 -4.62 18.51 -0.69
C PRO A 138 -4.23 17.87 -2.03
N GLU A 139 -3.27 18.45 -2.76
CA GLU A 139 -2.75 17.92 -4.03
C GLU A 139 -1.90 16.65 -3.87
N LEU A 140 -1.49 16.32 -2.65
CA LEU A 140 -0.79 15.07 -2.34
C LEU A 140 -1.76 13.92 -2.04
N LEU A 141 -3.04 14.21 -1.87
CA LEU A 141 -4.07 13.20 -1.64
C LEU A 141 -4.36 12.44 -2.94
N ILE A 142 -4.46 11.11 -2.81
CA ILE A 142 -4.86 10.27 -3.91
C ILE A 142 -6.33 10.56 -4.25
N PRO A 143 -6.65 10.90 -5.51
CA PRO A 143 -8.00 11.20 -5.95
C PRO A 143 -9.00 10.05 -5.71
N ALA A 144 -10.28 10.40 -5.53
CA ALA A 144 -11.34 9.41 -5.32
C ALA A 144 -11.47 8.44 -6.50
N GLU A 145 -11.27 8.93 -7.72
CA GLU A 145 -11.35 8.15 -8.96
C GLU A 145 -10.24 7.09 -9.01
N THR A 146 -9.00 7.48 -8.68
CA THR A 146 -7.84 6.58 -8.57
C THR A 146 -8.09 5.51 -7.52
N ILE A 147 -8.56 5.89 -6.33
CA ILE A 147 -8.88 4.95 -5.26
C ILE A 147 -9.96 3.97 -5.71
N ASN A 148 -11.04 4.46 -6.31
CA ASN A 148 -12.13 3.62 -6.78
C ASN A 148 -11.66 2.65 -7.88
N TYR A 149 -10.84 3.12 -8.83
CA TYR A 149 -10.26 2.27 -9.86
C TYR A 149 -9.42 1.15 -9.22
N LEU A 150 -8.47 1.49 -8.35
CA LEU A 150 -7.59 0.53 -7.66
C LEU A 150 -8.36 -0.44 -6.76
N CYS A 151 -9.50 -0.05 -6.21
CA CYS A 151 -10.35 -0.98 -5.45
C CYS A 151 -11.01 -2.01 -6.36
N ASN A 152 -11.25 -1.70 -7.64
CA ASN A 152 -11.98 -2.57 -8.57
C ASN A 152 -11.09 -3.34 -9.56
N ILE A 153 -9.78 -3.07 -9.64
CA ILE A 153 -8.88 -3.82 -10.54
C ILE A 153 -8.78 -5.31 -10.17
N GLU A 154 -8.89 -6.21 -11.15
CA GLU A 154 -8.79 -7.65 -10.93
C GLU A 154 -7.35 -8.17 -11.07
N GLU A 155 -6.46 -7.37 -11.66
CA GLU A 155 -5.09 -7.77 -11.98
C GLU A 155 -4.15 -7.82 -10.76
N CYS A 156 -4.59 -7.33 -9.60
CA CYS A 156 -3.80 -7.36 -8.36
C CYS A 156 -3.96 -8.69 -7.62
N ALA A 157 -2.83 -9.25 -7.20
CA ALA A 157 -2.81 -10.46 -6.39
C ALA A 157 -3.41 -10.21 -5.00
N SER A 158 -4.19 -11.18 -4.52
CA SER A 158 -4.57 -11.27 -3.11
C SER A 158 -3.35 -11.64 -2.23
N PRO A 159 -3.42 -11.43 -0.90
CA PRO A 159 -2.38 -11.86 0.03
C PRO A 159 -2.01 -13.34 -0.11
N GLU A 160 -2.99 -14.22 -0.31
CA GLU A 160 -2.72 -15.65 -0.53
C GLU A 160 -1.98 -15.94 -1.82
N GLU A 161 -2.40 -15.33 -2.93
CA GLU A 161 -1.76 -15.50 -4.23
C GLU A 161 -0.34 -14.97 -4.20
N PHE A 162 -0.12 -13.83 -3.55
CA PHE A 162 1.21 -13.30 -3.32
C PHE A 162 2.09 -14.27 -2.52
N LEU A 163 1.58 -14.84 -1.42
CA LEU A 163 2.33 -15.82 -0.62
C LEU A 163 2.67 -17.08 -1.42
N LYS A 164 1.73 -17.58 -2.24
CA LYS A 164 1.95 -18.74 -3.13
C LYS A 164 3.06 -18.44 -4.14
N MET A 165 3.04 -17.25 -4.76
CA MET A 165 4.07 -16.79 -5.69
C MET A 165 5.43 -16.61 -5.01
N TYR A 166 5.46 -16.01 -3.82
CA TYR A 166 6.68 -15.77 -3.05
C TYR A 166 7.33 -17.07 -2.58
N LEU A 167 6.53 -18.05 -2.14
CA LEU A 167 7.02 -19.36 -1.68
C LEU A 167 7.36 -20.31 -2.82
N ASN A 168 6.81 -20.08 -4.03
CA ASN A 168 7.09 -20.87 -5.23
C ASN A 168 7.56 -19.98 -6.41
N PRO A 169 8.76 -19.38 -6.32
CA PRO A 169 9.27 -18.50 -7.37
C PRO A 169 9.56 -19.22 -8.71
N LEU A 170 9.38 -20.54 -8.78
CA LEU A 170 9.78 -21.42 -9.89
C LEU A 170 8.63 -22.16 -10.58
N GLN A 171 7.42 -21.61 -10.61
CA GLN A 171 6.43 -22.06 -11.61
C GLN A 171 6.19 -20.97 -12.66
N PRO A 172 7.14 -20.74 -13.59
CA PRO A 172 6.69 -20.37 -14.91
C PRO A 172 5.78 -21.51 -15.39
N ALA A 173 4.54 -21.21 -15.75
CA ALA A 173 3.81 -22.08 -16.66
C ALA A 173 4.66 -22.11 -17.95
N MET A 174 5.57 -23.08 -18.02
CA MET A 174 6.29 -23.46 -19.22
C MET A 174 5.30 -24.19 -20.13
N ASP A 175 4.25 -23.50 -20.58
CA ASP A 175 3.59 -23.80 -21.84
C ASP A 175 2.62 -22.68 -22.23
N SER A 176 2.73 -22.26 -23.49
CA SER A 176 1.95 -21.22 -24.17
C SER A 176 2.27 -19.76 -23.80
N GLY A 177 3.01 -19.11 -24.70
CA GLY A 177 3.60 -17.79 -24.51
C GLY A 177 2.59 -16.68 -24.21
N THR A 178 2.78 -16.03 -23.06
CA THR A 178 2.75 -14.57 -22.86
C THR A 178 3.34 -14.35 -21.46
N LEU A 179 4.53 -13.77 -21.37
CA LEU A 179 5.16 -13.46 -20.08
C LEU A 179 4.43 -12.26 -19.45
N PRO A 180 3.97 -12.33 -18.18
CA PRO A 180 3.63 -11.14 -17.43
C PRO A 180 4.92 -10.42 -17.03
N THR A 181 5.05 -9.18 -17.49
CA THR A 181 6.18 -8.30 -17.19
C THR A 181 6.19 -7.96 -15.69
N VAL A 182 6.97 -8.67 -14.89
CA VAL A 182 7.34 -8.21 -13.54
C VAL A 182 8.35 -7.08 -13.72
N LEU A 183 7.93 -5.84 -13.47
CA LEU A 183 8.80 -4.66 -13.50
C LEU A 183 9.71 -4.65 -12.24
N GLY A 184 10.67 -5.57 -12.22
CA GLY A 184 11.77 -5.56 -11.26
C GLY A 184 12.95 -4.80 -11.86
N THR A 185 13.12 -3.54 -11.48
CA THR A 185 14.37 -2.82 -11.72
C THR A 185 15.48 -3.46 -10.88
N LYS A 186 16.39 -4.17 -11.55
CA LYS A 186 17.72 -4.45 -11.02
C LYS A 186 18.48 -3.12 -10.90
N VAL A 187 19.02 -2.84 -9.72
CA VAL A 187 20.19 -1.97 -9.54
C VAL A 187 21.43 -2.85 -9.59
#